data_AF-A0A935ESE2-F1
#
_entry.id   AF-A0A935ESE2-F1
#
_cell.length_a   1.000
_cell.length_b   1.000
_cell.length_c   1.000
_cell.angle_alpha   90.00
_cell.angle_beta   90.00
_cell.angle_gamma   90.00
#
_symmetry.space_group_name_H-M   'P 1'
#
loop_
_entity.id
_entity.type
_entity.pdbx_description
1 polymer ?
#
loop_
_entity_poly.entity_id
_entity_poly.type
_entity_poly.pdbx_seq_one_letter_code
_entity_poly.pdbx_strand_id
1 'polypeptide(L)'
;MLSKKDYSKLTLEELLTEEQKVKRNGTYSAGFIGILIGVMIYGVGKNGFGFLALAIPLFLISVIYKNSQLQKQNLELIQTEISLKKANQVASVS
;
A
#
# COMPACT_ATOMS: atom_id res chain seq x y z
N MET A 1 13.56 14.60 -1.16
CA MET A 1 12.31 15.12 -0.60
C MET A 1 11.16 14.40 -1.27
N LEU A 2 10.45 13.49 -0.57
CA LEU A 2 9.25 12.87 -1.12
C LEU A 2 8.17 13.94 -1.21
N SER A 3 7.71 14.25 -2.42
CA SER A 3 6.56 15.13 -2.66
C SER A 3 5.38 14.61 -1.84
N LYS A 4 5.06 15.30 -0.74
CA LYS A 4 3.89 15.00 0.09
C LYS A 4 2.68 15.37 -0.77
N LYS A 5 2.09 14.36 -1.42
CA LYS A 5 0.95 14.54 -2.33
C LYS A 5 -0.15 15.25 -1.56
N ASP A 6 -0.48 16.47 -2.01
CA ASP A 6 -1.48 17.30 -1.36
C ASP A 6 -2.86 16.88 -1.88
N TYR A 7 -3.48 15.93 -1.17
CA TYR A 7 -4.76 15.34 -1.57
C TYR A 7 -5.89 16.37 -1.62
N SER A 8 -5.79 17.48 -0.89
CA SER A 8 -6.80 18.54 -0.89
C SER A 8 -6.89 19.26 -2.26
N LYS A 9 -5.77 19.28 -3.01
CA LYS A 9 -5.69 19.87 -4.37
C LYS A 9 -6.23 18.97 -5.47
N LEU A 10 -6.46 17.69 -5.19
CA LEU A 10 -6.99 16.76 -6.18
C LEU A 10 -8.51 16.93 -6.35
N THR A 11 -8.97 16.65 -7.57
CA THR A 11 -10.39 16.51 -7.88
C THR A 11 -10.95 15.20 -7.34
N LEU A 12 -12.28 15.09 -7.29
CA LEU A 12 -12.94 13.88 -6.78
C LEU A 12 -12.56 12.63 -7.60
N GLU A 13 -12.47 12.75 -8.92
CA GLU A 13 -12.09 11.64 -9.80
C GLU A 13 -10.64 11.20 -9.60
N GLU A 14 -9.73 12.15 -9.40
CA GLU A 14 -8.32 11.86 -9.09
C GLU A 14 -8.16 11.18 -7.74
N LEU A 15 -8.93 11.60 -6.72
CA LEU A 15 -8.94 10.98 -5.41
C LEU A 15 -9.44 9.53 -5.46
N LEU A 16 -10.53 9.25 -6.18
CA LEU A 16 -11.05 7.89 -6.37
C LEU A 16 -10.06 6.99 -7.11
N THR A 17 -9.39 7.54 -8.13
CA THR A 17 -8.35 6.83 -8.89
C THR A 17 -7.15 6.48 -7.99
N GLU A 18 -6.71 7.43 -7.16
CA GLU A 18 -5.60 7.22 -6.24
C GLU A 18 -5.96 6.20 -5.14
N GLU A 19 -7.18 6.26 -4.59
CA GLU A 19 -7.69 5.28 -3.63
C GLU A 19 -7.59 3.85 -4.17
N GLN A 20 -8.08 3.63 -5.40
CA GLN A 20 -7.99 2.31 -6.06
C GLN A 20 -6.55 1.88 -6.28
N LYS A 21 -5.67 2.79 -6.70
CA LYS A 21 -4.23 2.48 -6.88
C LYS A 21 -3.61 2.01 -5.58
N VAL A 22 -3.85 2.72 -4.49
CA VAL A 22 -3.24 2.39 -3.19
C VAL A 22 -3.81 1.07 -2.64
N LYS A 23 -5.13 0.84 -2.74
CA LYS A 23 -5.76 -0.45 -2.39
C LYS A 23 -5.18 -1.62 -3.20
N ARG A 24 -5.06 -1.43 -4.51
CA ARG A 24 -4.49 -2.43 -5.42
C ARG A 24 -3.03 -2.73 -5.08
N ASN A 25 -2.24 -1.71 -4.76
CA ASN A 25 -0.86 -1.87 -4.34
C ASN A 25 -0.72 -2.67 -3.03
N GLY A 26 -1.64 -2.47 -2.08
CA GLY A 26 -1.72 -3.29 -0.86
C GLY A 26 -1.94 -4.78 -1.15
N THR A 27 -2.82 -5.09 -2.11
CA THR A 27 -3.08 -6.47 -2.54
C THR A 27 -1.85 -7.12 -3.17
N TYR A 28 -1.16 -6.40 -4.09
CA TYR A 28 0.09 -6.89 -4.67
C TYR A 28 1.17 -7.10 -3.61
N SER A 29 1.27 -6.19 -2.63
CA SER A 29 2.24 -6.28 -1.54
C SER A 29 1.99 -7.53 -0.69
N ALA A 30 0.73 -7.85 -0.36
CA ALA A 30 0.37 -9.07 0.34
C ALA A 30 0.70 -10.35 -0.45
N GLY A 31 0.42 -10.36 -1.76
CA GLY A 31 0.81 -11.46 -2.64
C GLY A 31 2.32 -11.66 -2.69
N PHE A 32 3.09 -10.57 -2.74
CA PHE A 32 4.56 -10.61 -2.74
C PHE A 32 5.11 -11.19 -1.43
N ILE A 33 4.53 -10.82 -0.28
CA ILE A 33 4.88 -11.41 1.02
C ILE A 33 4.63 -12.92 1.01
N GLY A 34 3.50 -13.38 0.46
CA GLY A 34 3.21 -14.82 0.31
C GLY A 34 4.27 -15.56 -0.52
N ILE A 35 4.71 -14.95 -1.63
CA ILE A 35 5.81 -15.50 -2.46
C ILE A 35 7.11 -15.57 -1.65
N LEU A 36 7.45 -14.53 -0.89
CA LEU A 36 8.65 -14.52 -0.04
C LEU A 36 8.64 -15.63 1.01
N ILE A 37 7.48 -15.90 1.61
CA ILE A 37 7.31 -17.02 2.55
C ILE A 37 7.49 -18.36 1.82
N GLY A 38 6.93 -18.52 0.62
CA GLY A 38 7.13 -19.72 -0.20
C GLY A 38 8.61 -19.97 -0.53
N VAL A 39 9.34 -18.90 -0.87
CA VAL A 39 10.80 -18.97 -1.11
C VAL A 39 11.55 -19.38 0.16
N MET A 40 11.16 -18.87 1.34
CA MET A 40 11.77 -19.30 2.61
C MET A 40 11.59 -20.79 2.86
N ILE A 41 10.38 -21.33 2.68
CA ILE A 41 10.09 -22.76 2.88
C ILE A 41 10.88 -23.62 1.88
N TYR A 42 10.89 -23.24 0.60
CA TYR A 42 11.64 -23.96 -0.44
C TYR A 42 13.17 -23.91 -0.18
N GLY A 43 13.70 -22.77 0.25
CA GLY A 43 15.11 -22.58 0.56
C GLY A 43 15.58 -23.47 1.72
N VAL A 44 14.80 -23.51 2.81
CA VAL A 44 15.08 -24.37 3.97
C VAL A 44 15.05 -25.86 3.58
N GLY A 45 14.05 -26.29 2.80
CA GLY A 45 13.90 -27.69 2.40
C GLY A 45 14.98 -28.21 1.44
N LYS A 46 15.63 -27.34 0.66
CA LYS A 46 16.70 -27.71 -0.29
C LYS A 46 18.11 -27.60 0.32
N ASN A 47 18.27 -27.25 1.61
CA ASN A 47 19.57 -26.98 2.25
C ASN A 47 20.45 -25.96 1.50
N GLY A 48 19.85 -25.12 0.65
CA GLY A 48 20.52 -24.10 -0.15
C GLY A 48 20.43 -22.72 0.49
N PHE A 49 21.45 -21.87 0.29
CA PHE A 49 21.54 -20.48 0.75
C PHE A 49 21.40 -20.20 2.28
N GLY A 50 21.17 -21.22 3.12
CA GLY A 50 21.24 -21.14 4.58
C GLY A 50 20.50 -19.93 5.19
N PHE A 51 21.14 -19.26 6.15
CA PHE A 51 20.60 -18.06 6.82
C PHE A 51 20.23 -16.93 5.83
N LEU A 52 20.92 -16.79 4.69
CA LEU A 52 20.63 -15.73 3.72
C LEU A 52 19.28 -15.93 3.03
N ALA A 53 18.86 -17.19 2.81
CA ALA A 53 17.54 -17.50 2.26
C ALA A 53 16.38 -17.08 3.18
N LEU A 54 16.66 -16.88 4.47
CA LEU A 54 15.69 -16.39 5.46
C LEU A 54 15.84 -14.87 5.69
N ALA A 55 17.07 -14.38 5.82
CA ALA A 55 17.35 -12.98 6.17
C ALA A 55 16.90 -11.99 5.07
N ILE A 56 17.10 -12.33 3.80
CA ILE A 56 16.71 -11.46 2.67
C ILE A 56 15.18 -11.28 2.60
N PRO A 57 14.37 -12.37 2.51
CA PRO A 57 12.92 -12.23 2.50
C PRO A 57 12.39 -11.56 3.77
N LEU A 58 12.99 -11.81 4.94
CA LEU A 58 12.57 -11.14 6.18
C LEU A 58 12.80 -9.62 6.14
N PHE A 59 13.94 -9.18 5.61
CA PHE A 59 14.21 -7.76 5.40
C PHE A 59 13.22 -7.13 4.43
N LEU A 60 12.94 -7.79 3.30
CA LEU A 60 11.94 -7.32 2.32
C LEU A 60 10.56 -7.19 2.94
N ILE A 61 10.11 -8.18 3.72
CA ILE A 61 8.82 -8.12 4.43
C ILE A 61 8.76 -6.91 5.37
N SER A 62 9.83 -6.62 6.11
CA SER A 62 9.89 -5.45 7.01
C SER A 62 9.76 -4.12 6.26
N VAL A 63 10.41 -3.99 5.10
CA VAL A 63 10.30 -2.80 4.23
C VAL A 63 8.88 -2.67 3.67
N ILE A 64 8.31 -3.77 3.16
CA ILE A 64 6.95 -3.80 2.61
C ILE A 64 5.92 -3.44 3.70
N TYR A 65 6.10 -3.95 4.92
CA TYR A 65 5.23 -3.67 6.06
C TYR A 65 5.23 -2.17 6.42
N LYS A 66 6.41 -1.55 6.52
CA LYS A 66 6.53 -0.11 6.77
C LYS A 66 5.84 0.71 5.67
N ASN A 67 6.03 0.32 4.41
CA ASN A 67 5.38 0.99 3.29
C ASN A 67 3.85 0.80 3.33
N SER A 68 3.37 -0.38 3.68
CA SER A 68 1.93 -0.66 3.83
C SER A 68 1.27 0.22 4.89
N GLN A 69 1.95 0.49 6.01
CA GLN A 69 1.44 1.38 7.05
C GLN A 69 1.34 2.84 6.56
N LEU A 70 2.34 3.31 5.81
CA LEU A 70 2.29 4.64 5.19
C LEU A 70 1.15 4.73 4.17
N GLN A 71 0.96 3.69 3.35
CA GLN A 71 -0.13 3.62 2.38
C GLN A 71 -1.50 3.62 3.07
N LYS A 72 -1.63 2.97 4.24
CA LYS A 72 -2.86 2.99 5.04
C LYS A 72 -3.20 4.40 5.53
N GLN A 73 -2.22 5.13 6.05
CA GLN A 73 -2.41 6.53 6.47
C GLN A 73 -2.82 7.42 5.28
N ASN A 74 -2.19 7.24 4.12
CA ASN A 74 -2.57 7.95 2.90
C ASN A 74 -4.00 7.64 2.46
N LEU A 75 -4.44 6.38 2.57
CA LEU A 75 -5.81 5.97 2.25
C LEU A 75 -6.84 6.64 3.15
N GLU A 76 -6.57 6.74 4.45
CA GLU A 76 -7.48 7.41 5.40
C GLU A 76 -7.65 8.90 5.07
N LEU A 77 -6.56 9.57 4.70
CA LEU A 77 -6.59 10.97 4.23
C LEU A 77 -7.39 11.10 2.93
N ILE A 78 -7.13 10.25 1.94
CA ILE A 78 -7.86 10.25 0.65
C ILE A 78 -9.36 10.03 0.87
N GLN A 79 -9.75 9.07 1.72
CA GLN A 79 -11.16 8.77 1.98
C GLN A 79 -11.88 9.90 2.73
N THR A 80 -11.18 10.57 3.65
CA THR A 80 -11.70 11.75 4.34
C THR A 80 -11.98 12.87 3.32
N GLU A 81 -11.01 13.17 2.45
CA GLU A 81 -11.15 14.20 1.40
C GLU A 81 -12.26 13.85 0.39
N ILE A 82 -12.39 12.58 0.00
CA ILE A 82 -13.49 12.11 -0.86
C ILE A 82 -14.85 12.38 -0.19
N SER A 83 -14.98 12.05 1.10
CA SER A 83 -16.22 12.21 1.85
C SER A 83 -16.62 13.69 1.98
N LEU A 84 -15.64 14.56 2.25
CA LEU A 84 -15.84 16.02 2.31
C LEU A 84 -16.26 16.61 0.95
N LYS A 85 -15.57 16.25 -0.14
CA LYS A 85 -15.89 16.76 -1.48
C LYS A 85 -17.25 16.25 -1.98
N LYS A 86 -17.60 14.99 -1.69
CA LYS A 86 -18.94 14.47 -1.99
C LYS A 86 -20.04 15.24 -1.26
N ALA A 87 -19.86 15.54 0.04
CA ALA A 87 -20.84 16.31 0.80
C ALA A 87 -21.03 17.72 0.24
N ASN A 88 -19.94 18.41 -0.11
CA ASN A 88 -20.00 19.75 -0.69
C ASN A 88 -20.64 19.78 -2.08
N GLN A 89 -20.41 18.75 -2.90
CA GLN A 89 -21.00 18.64 -4.23
C GLN A 89 -22.51 18.35 -4.20
N VAL A 90 -23.00 17.68 -3.14
CA VAL A 90 -24.44 17.45 -2.93
C VAL A 90 -25.12 18.73 -2.42
N ALA A 91 -24.45 19.49 -1.55
CA ALA A 91 -24.97 20.76 -1.02
C ALA A 91 -25.04 21.88 -2.07
N SER A 92 -24.23 21.85 -3.13
CA SER A 92 -24.27 22.85 -4.21
C SER A 92 -25.31 22.58 -5.30
N VAL A 93 -26.01 21.45 -5.23
CA VAL A 93 -27.04 21.02 -6.19
C VAL A 93 -28.45 21.06 -5.57
N SER A 94 -28.55 21.35 -4.26
CA SER A 94 -29.80 21.51 -3.51
C SER A 94 -30.12 22.98 -3.30
#